data_AF-A0AAW2ESX1-F1
#
_entry.id   AF-A0AAW2ESX1-F1
#
_cell.length_a   1.000
_cell.length_b   1.000
_cell.length_c   1.000
_cell.angle_alpha   90.00
_cell.angle_beta   90.00
_cell.angle_gamma   90.00
#
_symmetry.space_group_name_H-M   'P 1'
#
loop_
_entity.id
_entity.type
_entity.pdbx_description
1 polymer ?
#
loop_
_entity_poly.entity_id
_entity_poly.type
_entity_poly.pdbx_seq_one_letter_code
_entity_poly.pdbx_strand_id
1 'polypeptide(L)'
;MASRALLQQYTSGISRSSLGLSRLFSTKASDIENKSDLPQRKNLQEALMTKEEVKVMQALKSTITVADEDVGYVSGVPEEHIKTRKVRIYQPAKNAMQSGTNNIHFWQIDFDTRERWENPLMGWTSSGDPMSNIKVDFATKEEAITHCKKMGWDYYVQKPNVSQPKSRSYGVNFSWNKRTRVSTK
;
A
#
# COMPACT_ATOMS: atom_id res chain seq x y z
N MET A 1 10.35 -25.19 2.18
CA MET A 1 9.52 -23.96 2.09
C MET A 1 8.09 -24.23 2.56
N ALA A 2 7.91 -24.61 3.82
CA ALA A 2 6.64 -25.13 4.35
C ALA A 2 6.17 -24.39 5.62
N SER A 3 6.65 -23.16 5.84
CA SER A 3 6.31 -22.36 7.04
C SER A 3 5.19 -21.34 6.82
N ARG A 4 4.67 -21.18 5.59
CA ARG A 4 3.65 -20.16 5.26
C ARG A 4 2.20 -20.68 5.24
N ALA A 5 2.00 -22.00 5.32
CA ALA A 5 0.68 -22.62 5.22
C ALA A 5 0.03 -22.98 6.57
N LEU A 6 0.80 -23.00 7.67
CA LEU A 6 0.29 -23.44 8.98
C LEU A 6 -0.45 -22.36 9.79
N LEU A 7 -0.41 -21.10 9.37
CA LEU A 7 -1.15 -20.00 10.03
C LEU A 7 -2.57 -19.79 9.48
N GLN A 8 -3.09 -20.72 8.66
CA GLN A 8 -4.45 -20.65 8.11
C GLN A 8 -5.45 -21.62 8.76
N GLN A 9 -5.01 -22.51 9.67
CA GLN A 9 -5.86 -23.59 10.19
C GLN A 9 -6.45 -23.36 11.59
N TYR A 10 -6.26 -22.19 12.22
CA TYR A 10 -6.74 -21.95 13.59
C TYR A 10 -8.02 -21.11 13.71
N THR A 11 -8.78 -20.89 12.63
CA THR A 11 -10.06 -20.17 12.72
C THR A 11 -11.23 -21.02 12.22
N SER A 12 -11.57 -22.07 12.96
CA SER A 12 -12.87 -22.72 12.86
C SER A 12 -13.37 -23.06 14.27
N GLY A 13 -14.30 -22.27 14.79
CA GLY A 13 -14.88 -22.53 16.12
C GLY A 13 -15.80 -21.44 16.67
N ILE A 14 -17.03 -21.36 16.12
CA ILE A 14 -18.29 -21.08 16.83
C ILE A 14 -18.51 -19.67 17.43
N SER A 15 -19.43 -18.91 16.84
CA SER A 15 -20.77 -18.66 17.42
C SER A 15 -21.61 -17.74 16.52
N ARG A 16 -22.77 -18.24 16.08
CA ARG A 16 -23.84 -17.45 15.49
C ARG A 16 -24.65 -16.84 16.64
N SER A 17 -24.70 -15.53 16.77
CA SER A 17 -25.89 -14.81 17.29
C SER A 17 -25.73 -13.30 17.19
N SER A 18 -26.77 -12.68 16.62
CA SER A 18 -27.22 -11.29 16.75
C SER A 18 -26.19 -10.16 16.63
N LEU A 19 -26.31 -9.36 15.55
CA LEU A 19 -26.81 -7.97 15.63
C LEU A 19 -26.66 -7.26 14.27
N GLY A 20 -27.80 -6.77 13.75
CA GLY A 20 -27.89 -5.57 12.93
C GLY A 20 -27.57 -5.68 11.43
N LEU A 21 -28.54 -6.16 10.64
CA LEU A 21 -28.63 -5.73 9.23
C LEU A 21 -29.02 -4.25 9.19
N SER A 22 -28.04 -3.33 9.16
CA SER A 22 -28.31 -1.98 8.69
C SER A 22 -28.35 -2.02 7.16
N ARG A 23 -29.54 -2.22 6.59
CA ARG A 23 -29.81 -1.88 5.19
C ARG A 23 -29.64 -0.38 5.06
N LEU A 24 -28.64 0.07 4.30
CA LEU A 24 -28.58 1.44 3.82
C LEU A 24 -28.87 1.41 2.32
N PHE A 25 -30.13 1.65 1.98
CA PHE A 25 -30.48 2.15 0.66
C PHE A 25 -30.09 3.63 0.63
N SER A 26 -28.96 3.95 0.01
CA SER A 26 -28.71 5.31 -0.50
C SER A 26 -28.37 5.21 -1.98
N THR A 27 -29.09 5.98 -2.79
CA THR A 27 -29.05 5.95 -4.26
C THR A 27 -28.13 7.01 -4.87
N LYS A 28 -27.27 7.67 -4.07
CA LYS A 28 -26.35 8.69 -4.56
C LYS A 28 -24.89 8.29 -4.35
N ALA A 29 -24.16 8.18 -5.45
CA ALA A 29 -22.74 7.80 -5.46
C ALA A 29 -21.80 8.87 -4.87
N SER A 30 -22.27 10.12 -4.76
CA SER A 30 -21.51 11.26 -4.23
C SER A 30 -21.20 11.17 -2.73
N ASP A 31 -21.97 10.38 -1.98
CA ASP A 31 -21.87 10.34 -0.51
C ASP A 31 -20.85 9.30 -0.03
N ILE A 32 -20.21 8.57 -0.96
CA ILE A 32 -19.20 7.54 -0.67
C ILE A 32 -17.80 8.16 -0.54
N GLU A 33 -17.54 9.29 -1.20
CA GLU A 33 -16.18 9.83 -1.32
C GLU A 33 -15.67 10.57 -0.06
N ASN A 34 -16.57 10.95 0.87
CA ASN A 34 -16.22 11.65 2.11
C ASN A 34 -16.74 10.91 3.35
N LYS A 35 -16.17 9.74 3.67
CA LYS A 35 -16.47 9.06 4.94
C LYS A 35 -15.19 8.87 5.75
N SER A 36 -14.80 9.92 6.48
CA SER A 36 -13.84 9.84 7.59
C SER A 36 -14.39 9.07 8.80
N ASP A 37 -15.70 8.78 8.81
CA ASP A 37 -16.44 8.35 10.02
C ASP A 37 -16.82 6.87 10.02
N LEU A 38 -16.22 6.04 9.14
CA LEU A 38 -16.30 4.60 9.35
C LEU A 38 -15.49 4.27 10.61
N PRO A 39 -16.05 3.60 11.64
CA PRO A 39 -15.27 3.22 12.80
C PRO A 39 -14.13 2.34 12.28
N GLN A 40 -12.90 2.87 12.35
CA GLN A 40 -11.71 2.08 12.08
C GLN A 40 -11.83 0.86 12.98
N ARG A 41 -11.86 -0.33 12.39
CA ARG A 41 -11.86 -1.57 13.18
C ARG A 41 -10.63 -1.49 14.05
N LYS A 42 -10.84 -1.38 15.37
CA LYS A 42 -9.77 -1.46 16.36
C LYS A 42 -8.91 -2.68 16.00
N ASN A 43 -7.60 -2.54 16.06
CA ASN A 43 -6.70 -3.64 15.73
C ASN A 43 -7.19 -4.89 16.48
N LEU A 44 -7.31 -6.04 15.80
CA LEU A 44 -7.83 -7.25 16.44
C LEU A 44 -7.05 -7.58 17.72
N GLN A 45 -5.75 -7.26 17.73
CA GLN A 45 -4.90 -7.31 18.91
C GLN A 45 -5.45 -6.45 20.05
N GLU A 46 -5.70 -5.16 19.83
CA GLU A 46 -6.27 -4.24 20.85
C GLU A 46 -7.63 -4.69 21.40
N ALA A 47 -8.44 -5.39 20.60
CA ALA A 47 -9.74 -5.91 21.02
C ALA A 47 -9.65 -7.22 21.83
N LEU A 48 -8.61 -8.01 21.61
CA LEU A 48 -8.35 -9.27 22.32
C LEU A 48 -7.63 -9.05 23.65
N MET A 49 -6.90 -7.94 23.82
CA MET A 49 -6.18 -7.62 25.06
C MET A 49 -7.15 -7.37 26.23
N THR A 50 -6.77 -7.84 27.40
CA THR A 50 -7.47 -7.51 28.64
C THR A 50 -7.24 -6.04 29.03
N LYS A 51 -8.19 -5.46 29.77
CA LYS A 51 -8.11 -4.05 30.22
C LYS A 51 -6.84 -3.76 31.05
N GLU A 52 -6.33 -4.77 31.75
CA GLU A 52 -5.11 -4.67 32.56
C GLU A 52 -3.86 -4.63 31.68
N GLU A 53 -3.78 -5.50 30.67
CA GLU A 53 -2.69 -5.48 29.70
C GLU A 53 -2.63 -4.16 28.92
N VAL A 54 -3.78 -3.58 28.56
CA VAL A 54 -3.83 -2.27 27.90
C VAL A 54 -3.25 -1.17 28.80
N LYS A 55 -3.55 -1.18 30.12
CA LYS A 55 -2.99 -0.23 31.09
C LYS A 55 -1.47 -0.39 31.22
N VAL A 56 -0.98 -1.63 31.27
CA VAL A 56 0.45 -1.94 31.33
C VAL A 56 1.15 -1.44 30.07
N MET A 57 0.61 -1.74 28.88
CA MET A 57 1.15 -1.26 27.60
C MET A 57 1.16 0.26 27.51
N GLN A 58 0.13 0.93 28.02
CA GLN A 58 0.05 2.39 28.05
C GLN A 58 1.09 3.01 29.00
N ALA A 59 1.30 2.41 30.18
CA ALA A 59 2.33 2.83 31.14
C ALA A 59 3.75 2.60 30.62
N LEU A 60 3.98 1.49 29.90
CA LEU A 60 5.25 1.22 29.22
C LEU A 60 5.50 2.22 28.09
N LYS A 61 4.47 2.55 27.30
CA LYS A 61 4.56 3.54 26.21
C LYS A 61 4.94 4.93 26.71
N SER A 62 4.48 5.34 27.90
CA SER A 62 4.91 6.62 28.51
C SER A 62 6.29 6.57 29.14
N THR A 63 6.76 5.39 29.54
CA THR A 63 8.05 5.23 30.24
C THR A 63 9.24 5.26 29.28
N ILE A 64 9.07 4.76 28.05
CA ILE A 64 10.13 4.72 27.03
C ILE A 64 9.70 5.56 25.83
N THR A 65 10.01 6.85 25.85
CA THR A 65 9.84 7.71 24.68
C THR A 65 11.10 7.64 23.81
N VAL A 66 11.11 6.73 22.83
CA VAL A 66 12.09 6.83 21.73
C VAL A 66 11.72 8.09 20.95
N ALA A 67 12.60 9.10 20.96
CA ALA A 67 12.40 10.29 20.17
C ALA A 67 12.32 9.91 18.68
N ASP A 68 11.72 10.77 17.84
CA ASP A 68 11.86 10.66 16.40
C ASP A 68 13.33 10.93 16.04
N GLU A 69 14.17 9.91 16.11
CA GLU A 69 15.60 9.99 15.82
C GLU A 69 15.85 9.80 14.33
N ASP A 70 16.70 10.67 13.77
CA ASP A 70 17.20 10.56 12.40
C ASP A 70 18.22 9.41 12.33
N VAL A 71 17.74 8.20 12.02
CA VAL A 71 18.55 6.98 11.84
C VAL A 71 19.50 7.11 10.63
N GLY A 72 19.23 8.06 9.73
CA GLY A 72 20.05 8.34 8.54
C GLY A 72 21.55 8.46 8.85
N TYR A 73 21.92 9.15 9.93
CA TYR A 73 23.32 9.34 10.33
C TYR A 73 24.03 8.04 10.76
N VAL A 74 23.28 7.08 11.33
CA VAL A 74 23.81 5.80 11.82
C VAL A 74 23.86 4.75 10.71
N SER A 75 23.06 4.92 9.66
CA SER A 75 22.88 3.93 8.58
C SER A 75 24.14 3.63 7.75
N GLY A 76 25.15 4.50 7.80
CA GLY A 76 26.38 4.38 6.99
C GLY A 76 26.20 4.78 5.52
N VAL A 77 25.01 5.25 5.13
CA VAL A 77 24.77 5.84 3.80
C VAL A 77 25.42 7.22 3.74
N PRO A 78 26.23 7.54 2.70
CA PRO A 78 26.81 8.87 2.55
C PRO A 78 25.75 9.97 2.51
N GLU A 79 26.05 11.11 3.13
CA GLU A 79 25.14 12.25 3.26
C GLU A 79 24.65 12.77 1.89
N GLU A 80 25.49 12.68 0.86
CA GLU A 80 25.15 13.03 -0.51
C GLU A 80 23.90 12.29 -1.01
N HIS A 81 23.77 11.00 -0.71
CA HIS A 81 22.64 10.18 -1.17
C HIS A 81 21.39 10.38 -0.32
N ILE A 82 21.52 10.86 0.92
CA ILE A 82 20.41 11.15 1.83
C ILE A 82 19.73 12.47 1.44
N LYS A 83 20.52 13.53 1.24
CA LYS A 83 19.98 14.89 0.98
C LYS A 83 19.63 15.16 -0.47
N THR A 84 20.41 14.65 -1.42
CA THR A 84 20.26 15.04 -2.84
C THR A 84 19.08 14.33 -3.50
N ARG A 85 18.75 13.13 -3.02
CA ARG A 85 17.81 12.23 -3.71
C ARG A 85 16.42 12.32 -3.14
N LYS A 86 15.44 12.12 -4.02
CA LYS A 86 14.03 12.19 -3.68
C LYS A 86 13.39 10.82 -3.82
N VAL A 87 12.69 10.41 -2.78
CA VAL A 87 11.97 9.16 -2.71
C VAL A 87 10.56 9.31 -3.26
N ARG A 88 10.16 8.40 -4.15
CA ARG A 88 8.80 8.24 -4.62
C ARG A 88 8.10 7.14 -3.83
N ILE A 89 7.04 7.51 -3.11
CA ILE A 89 6.13 6.56 -2.45
C ILE A 89 4.90 6.37 -3.34
N TYR A 90 4.67 5.16 -3.85
CA TYR A 90 3.58 4.89 -4.79
C TYR A 90 3.04 3.47 -4.68
N GLN A 91 1.84 3.26 -5.22
CA GLN A 91 1.30 1.92 -5.48
C GLN A 91 1.61 1.56 -6.94
N PRO A 92 2.28 0.43 -7.22
CA PRO A 92 2.68 0.10 -8.58
C PRO A 92 1.47 -0.06 -9.49
N ALA A 93 1.60 0.43 -10.72
CA ALA A 93 0.55 0.30 -11.72
C ALA A 93 0.45 -1.14 -12.22
N LYS A 94 -0.76 -1.57 -12.57
CA LYS A 94 -0.98 -2.87 -13.21
C LYS A 94 -0.26 -2.90 -14.56
N ASN A 95 0.45 -3.98 -14.87
CA ASN A 95 0.98 -4.20 -16.21
C ASN A 95 -0.18 -4.19 -17.23
N ALA A 96 -0.05 -3.40 -18.30
CA ALA A 96 -1.07 -3.28 -19.33
C ALA A 96 -1.25 -4.59 -20.12
N MET A 97 -0.17 -5.35 -20.30
CA MET A 97 -0.18 -6.60 -21.06
C MET A 97 -0.84 -7.77 -20.32
N GLN A 98 -0.94 -7.70 -18.99
CA GLN A 98 -1.48 -8.77 -18.16
C GLN A 98 -2.77 -8.32 -17.46
N SER A 99 -3.72 -9.24 -17.27
CA SER A 99 -4.97 -8.95 -16.55
C SER A 99 -4.87 -9.10 -15.03
N GLY A 100 -3.83 -9.79 -14.53
CA GLY A 100 -3.64 -10.07 -13.10
C GLY A 100 -3.47 -8.80 -12.25
N THR A 101 -4.02 -8.83 -11.03
CA THR A 101 -4.04 -7.69 -10.09
C THR A 101 -3.23 -7.92 -8.80
N ASN A 102 -2.59 -9.08 -8.62
CA ASN A 102 -1.96 -9.37 -7.34
C ASN A 102 -0.79 -8.41 -7.00
N ASN A 103 -0.10 -7.91 -8.03
CA ASN A 103 1.11 -7.10 -7.88
C ASN A 103 0.84 -5.62 -7.60
N ILE A 104 -0.41 -5.21 -7.39
CA ILE A 104 -0.74 -3.79 -7.14
C ILE A 104 -1.12 -3.50 -5.70
N HIS A 105 -1.27 -4.48 -4.80
CA HIS A 105 -1.89 -4.25 -3.48
C HIS A 105 -0.94 -3.78 -2.37
N PHE A 106 0.29 -3.43 -2.68
CA PHE A 106 1.30 -2.95 -1.73
C PHE A 106 1.80 -1.55 -2.09
N TRP A 107 2.39 -0.88 -1.12
CA TRP A 107 3.08 0.39 -1.33
C TRP A 107 4.55 0.14 -1.57
N GLN A 108 5.16 0.93 -2.42
CA GLN A 108 6.55 0.75 -2.80
C GLN A 108 7.29 2.09 -2.72
N ILE A 109 8.49 2.02 -2.17
CA ILE A 109 9.48 3.08 -2.21
C ILE A 109 10.45 2.81 -3.36
N ASP A 110 10.68 3.85 -4.16
CA ASP A 110 11.66 3.86 -5.25
C ASP A 110 12.39 5.20 -5.25
N PHE A 111 13.64 5.19 -5.70
CA PHE A 111 14.46 6.40 -5.78
C PHE A 111 14.42 6.98 -7.20
N ASP A 112 14.89 8.21 -7.34
CA ASP A 112 15.15 8.82 -8.63
C ASP A 112 16.25 8.06 -9.39
N THR A 113 16.05 7.91 -10.70
CA THR A 113 17.05 7.29 -11.56
C THR A 113 18.11 8.32 -11.95
N ARG A 114 19.37 8.03 -11.63
CA ARG A 114 20.55 8.79 -12.12
C ARG A 114 21.02 8.31 -13.50
N GLU A 115 22.04 8.99 -14.03
CA GLU A 115 22.66 8.69 -15.31
C GLU A 115 23.16 7.25 -15.39
N ARG A 116 22.94 6.63 -16.57
CA ARG A 116 23.53 5.36 -16.98
C ARG A 116 24.24 5.59 -18.31
N TRP A 117 25.47 5.13 -18.42
CA TRP A 117 26.30 5.31 -19.61
C TRP A 117 26.69 3.96 -20.24
N GLU A 118 27.16 3.99 -21.47
CA GLU A 118 27.63 2.82 -22.19
C GLU A 118 29.09 2.49 -21.80
N ASN A 119 29.38 1.21 -21.53
CA ASN A 119 30.74 0.73 -21.31
C ASN A 119 31.48 0.66 -22.67
N PRO A 120 32.61 1.37 -22.84
CA PRO A 120 33.31 1.48 -24.12
C PRO A 120 33.84 0.15 -24.68
N LEU A 121 34.05 -0.87 -23.84
CA LEU A 121 34.57 -2.17 -24.29
C LEU A 121 33.46 -3.13 -24.76
N MET A 122 32.40 -3.28 -23.96
CA MET A 122 31.37 -4.32 -24.16
C MET A 122 29.99 -3.76 -24.54
N GLY A 123 29.77 -2.45 -24.45
CA GLY A 123 28.46 -1.83 -24.70
C GLY A 123 27.43 -2.00 -23.57
N TRP A 124 27.86 -2.44 -22.37
CA TRP A 124 26.95 -2.62 -21.23
C TRP A 124 26.51 -1.30 -20.60
N THR A 125 25.33 -1.29 -19.99
CA THR A 125 24.82 -0.13 -19.24
C THR A 125 25.49 -0.06 -17.86
N SER A 126 26.46 0.85 -17.71
CA SER A 126 27.16 1.10 -16.46
C SER A 126 26.49 2.22 -15.66
N SER A 127 26.61 2.17 -14.34
CA SER A 127 26.02 3.16 -13.43
C SER A 127 26.93 3.34 -12.21
N GLY A 128 27.00 4.57 -11.71
CA GLY A 128 27.66 4.92 -10.45
C GLY A 128 26.70 5.04 -9.26
N ASP A 129 25.40 4.74 -9.45
CA ASP A 129 24.39 4.90 -8.40
C ASP A 129 24.11 3.57 -7.65
N PRO A 130 24.53 3.46 -6.37
CA PRO A 130 24.33 2.24 -5.57
C PRO A 130 22.86 1.96 -5.26
N MET A 131 22.02 2.98 -5.24
CA MET A 131 20.65 2.88 -4.76
C MET A 131 19.63 2.77 -5.91
N SER A 132 20.12 2.72 -7.15
CA SER A 132 19.32 2.73 -8.38
C SER A 132 18.42 1.49 -8.56
N ASN A 133 18.71 0.39 -7.87
CA ASN A 133 17.96 -0.86 -7.95
C ASN A 133 17.19 -1.18 -6.66
N ILE A 134 17.22 -0.29 -5.66
CA ILE A 134 16.60 -0.53 -4.37
C ILE A 134 15.11 -0.23 -4.45
N LYS A 135 14.33 -1.23 -4.04
CA LYS A 135 12.87 -1.22 -4.01
C LYS A 135 12.44 -1.84 -2.70
N VAL A 136 11.63 -1.13 -1.95
CA VAL A 136 11.14 -1.61 -0.64
C VAL A 136 9.63 -1.59 -0.65
N ASP A 137 9.04 -2.73 -0.31
CA ASP A 137 7.60 -2.94 -0.30
C ASP A 137 7.06 -2.80 1.14
N PHE A 138 5.91 -2.13 1.26
CA PHE A 138 5.21 -1.82 2.50
C PHE A 138 3.74 -2.21 2.41
N ALA A 139 3.13 -2.51 3.55
CA ALA A 139 1.71 -2.81 3.60
C ALA A 139 0.86 -1.53 3.52
N THR A 140 1.31 -0.45 4.19
CA THR A 140 0.55 0.80 4.29
C THR A 140 1.37 2.01 3.84
N LYS A 141 0.67 3.06 3.41
CA LYS A 141 1.27 4.35 3.06
C LYS A 141 1.96 5.00 4.27
N GLU A 142 1.36 4.91 5.44
CA GLU A 142 1.86 5.53 6.66
C GLU A 142 3.19 4.91 7.09
N GLU A 143 3.31 3.59 6.99
CA GLU A 143 4.55 2.86 7.25
C GLU A 143 5.69 3.35 6.34
N ALA A 144 5.42 3.46 5.02
CA ALA A 144 6.40 4.00 4.08
C ALA A 144 6.83 5.44 4.41
N ILE A 145 5.87 6.30 4.81
CA ILE A 145 6.18 7.68 5.24
C ILE A 145 7.04 7.69 6.51
N THR A 146 6.69 6.88 7.51
CA THR A 146 7.47 6.81 8.76
C THR A 146 8.88 6.31 8.50
N HIS A 147 9.06 5.38 7.55
CA HIS A 147 10.36 4.88 7.15
C HIS A 147 11.23 5.98 6.49
N CYS A 148 10.67 6.72 5.53
CA CYS A 148 11.37 7.86 4.92
C CYS A 148 11.77 8.92 5.95
N LYS A 149 10.87 9.25 6.88
CA LYS A 149 11.15 10.22 7.95
C LYS A 149 12.28 9.75 8.85
N LYS A 150 12.25 8.50 9.31
CA LYS A 150 13.32 7.91 10.13
C LYS A 150 14.69 7.94 9.45
N MET A 151 14.72 7.76 8.13
CA MET A 151 15.97 7.79 7.37
C MET A 151 16.41 9.21 6.99
N GLY A 152 15.55 10.23 7.17
CA GLY A 152 15.81 11.60 6.76
C GLY A 152 15.79 11.81 5.23
N TRP A 153 15.01 11.02 4.48
CA TRP A 153 14.91 11.16 3.02
C TRP A 153 13.76 12.09 2.61
N ASP A 154 14.03 12.99 1.67
CA ASP A 154 13.00 13.79 1.02
C ASP A 154 12.07 12.90 0.20
N TYR A 155 10.76 12.96 0.45
CA TYR A 155 9.80 12.10 -0.22
C TYR A 155 8.61 12.86 -0.80
N TYR A 156 7.94 12.24 -1.77
CA TYR A 156 6.62 12.64 -2.21
C TYR A 156 5.73 11.42 -2.39
N VAL A 157 4.43 11.61 -2.16
CA VAL A 157 3.46 10.52 -2.26
C VAL A 157 2.63 10.70 -3.53
N GLN A 158 2.65 9.67 -4.37
CA GLN A 158 1.79 9.57 -5.54
C GLN A 158 0.42 9.01 -5.15
N LYS A 159 -0.66 9.61 -5.68
CA LYS A 159 -2.02 9.08 -5.51
C LYS A 159 -2.13 7.69 -6.17
N PRO A 160 -2.72 6.69 -5.50
CA PRO A 160 -2.89 5.35 -6.08
C PRO A 160 -3.81 5.39 -7.29
N ASN A 161 -3.46 4.64 -8.33
CA ASN A 161 -4.27 4.50 -9.54
C ASN A 161 -5.24 3.32 -9.40
N VAL A 162 -6.43 3.60 -8.87
CA VAL A 162 -7.50 2.61 -8.69
C VAL A 162 -8.45 2.63 -9.88
N SER A 163 -8.70 1.46 -10.49
CA SER A 163 -9.71 1.34 -11.55
C SER A 163 -11.11 1.37 -10.94
N GLN A 164 -11.95 2.27 -11.43
CA GLN A 164 -13.35 2.32 -11.04
C GLN A 164 -14.14 1.13 -11.63
N PRO A 165 -15.08 0.53 -10.88
CA PRO A 165 -15.97 -0.50 -11.40
C PRO A 165 -16.89 0.08 -12.46
N LYS A 166 -16.95 -0.55 -13.63
CA LYS A 166 -17.82 -0.13 -14.74
C LYS A 166 -19.06 -1.01 -14.78
N SER A 167 -20.25 -0.40 -14.93
CA SER A 167 -21.48 -1.17 -15.17
C SER A 167 -21.40 -1.86 -16.54
N ARG A 168 -21.39 -3.19 -16.56
CA ARG A 168 -21.40 -4.00 -17.78
C ARG A 168 -22.66 -4.87 -17.77
N SER A 169 -23.42 -4.85 -18.86
CA SER A 169 -24.56 -5.75 -19.06
C SER A 169 -24.48 -6.34 -20.47
N TYR A 170 -24.55 -7.66 -20.58
CA TYR A 170 -24.44 -8.35 -21.87
C TYR A 170 -25.60 -8.00 -22.82
N GLY A 171 -26.81 -7.75 -22.28
CA GLY A 171 -27.97 -7.33 -23.08
C GLY A 171 -27.78 -6.00 -23.80
N VAL A 172 -26.90 -5.12 -23.27
CA VAL A 172 -26.58 -3.82 -23.88
C VAL A 172 -25.85 -3.99 -25.22
N ASN A 173 -25.17 -5.11 -25.43
CA ASN A 173 -24.51 -5.44 -26.70
C ASN A 173 -25.50 -5.69 -27.86
N PHE A 174 -26.80 -5.88 -27.57
CA PHE A 174 -27.87 -6.20 -28.55
C PHE A 174 -29.08 -5.27 -28.45
N SER A 175 -28.90 -4.06 -27.92
CA SER A 175 -29.97 -3.07 -27.80
C SER A 175 -30.60 -2.71 -29.15
N TRP A 176 -31.94 -2.67 -29.22
CA TRP A 176 -32.68 -2.32 -30.43
C TRP A 176 -32.39 -0.90 -30.97
N ASN A 177 -32.35 0.11 -30.07
CA ASN A 177 -32.23 1.53 -30.44
C ASN A 177 -31.06 2.24 -29.72
N LYS A 178 -29.97 1.55 -29.39
CA LYS A 178 -28.76 2.19 -28.84
C LYS A 178 -27.54 1.85 -29.69
N ARG A 179 -26.57 2.76 -29.73
CA ARG A 179 -25.30 2.61 -30.48
C ARG A 179 -24.34 1.60 -29.84
N THR A 180 -24.72 0.99 -28.73
CA THR A 180 -23.94 -0.05 -28.05
C THR A 180 -24.05 -1.42 -28.72
N ARG A 181 -24.92 -1.56 -29.74
CA ARG A 181 -25.08 -2.82 -30.47
C ARG A 181 -23.80 -3.16 -31.23
N VAL A 182 -23.21 -4.31 -30.91
CA VAL A 182 -21.98 -4.80 -31.55
C VAL A 182 -22.34 -5.51 -32.86
N SER A 183 -21.53 -5.33 -33.90
CA SER A 183 -21.72 -5.99 -35.20
C SER A 183 -21.36 -7.47 -35.17
N THR A 184 -20.39 -7.86 -34.35
CA THR A 184 -19.85 -9.23 -34.26
C THR A 184 -19.64 -9.64 -32.79
N LYS A 185 -19.48 -10.94 -32.53
CA LYS A 185 -19.17 -11.50 -31.21
C LYS A 185 -18.12 -12.60 -31.35
#